data_AF-A0A2N0QGU4-F1
#
_entry.id   AF-A0A2N0QGU4-F1
#
_cell.length_a   1.000
_cell.length_b   1.000
_cell.length_c   1.000
_cell.angle_alpha   90.00
_cell.angle_beta   90.00
_cell.angle_gamma   90.00
#
_symmetry.space_group_name_H-M   'P 1'
#
loop_
_entity.id
_entity.type
_entity.pdbx_description
1 polymer ?
#
loop_
_entity_poly.entity_id
_entity_poly.type
_entity_poly.pdbx_seq_one_letter_code
_entity_poly.pdbx_strand_id
1 'polypeptide(L)'
;KGISEGGLKLYCKTRWTTASESINSVINLESALEEMASDHDKVLTNDKIKLIIQSRIFFSNLRVLGFVLDFLRKAVLSLESRRATLADCFLSLARLAVRLLAET
;
A
#
# COMPACT_ATOMS: atom_id res chain seq x y z
N LYS A 1 -14.10 41.60 -4.00
CA LYS A 1 -13.70 40.42 -3.19
C LYS A 1 -13.83 39.20 -4.09
N GLY A 2 -12.80 38.89 -4.88
CA GLY A 2 -12.78 37.74 -5.78
C GLY A 2 -11.87 36.68 -5.19
N ILE A 3 -12.33 35.45 -5.08
CA ILE A 3 -11.50 34.32 -4.64
C ILE A 3 -10.52 34.05 -5.79
N SER A 4 -9.28 34.45 -5.58
CA SER A 4 -8.15 34.23 -6.49
C SER A 4 -7.69 32.77 -6.36
N GLU A 5 -7.66 32.06 -7.48
CA GLU A 5 -6.85 30.85 -7.73
C GLU A 5 -6.67 29.86 -6.58
N GLY A 6 -7.74 29.14 -6.23
CA GLY A 6 -7.63 27.79 -5.68
C GLY A 6 -7.25 26.80 -6.79
N GLY A 7 -6.08 26.94 -7.40
CA GLY A 7 -5.60 26.03 -8.44
C GLY A 7 -5.58 24.59 -7.90
N LEU A 8 -6.34 23.69 -8.51
CA LEU A 8 -6.41 22.28 -8.11
C LEU A 8 -5.00 21.68 -8.26
N LYS A 9 -4.39 21.33 -7.13
CA LYS A 9 -3.04 20.74 -7.10
C LYS A 9 -3.07 19.41 -7.84
N LEU A 10 -2.20 19.25 -8.85
CA LEU A 10 -2.06 17.99 -9.58
C LEU A 10 -1.81 16.84 -8.60
N TYR A 11 -2.71 15.86 -8.63
CA TYR A 11 -2.75 14.70 -7.75
C TYR A 11 -1.44 13.91 -7.88
N CYS A 12 -0.92 13.45 -6.73
CA CYS A 12 0.44 12.94 -6.56
C CYS A 12 0.69 11.61 -7.28
N LYS A 13 1.13 11.69 -8.55
CA LYS A 13 1.47 10.56 -9.42
C LYS A 13 2.50 9.56 -8.84
N THR A 14 3.25 9.95 -7.82
CA THR A 14 4.38 9.18 -7.27
C THR A 14 4.17 8.57 -5.88
N ARG A 15 3.11 8.91 -5.13
CA ARG A 15 3.01 8.48 -3.71
C ARG A 15 2.37 7.10 -3.51
N TRP A 16 1.32 6.78 -4.26
CA TRP A 16 0.57 5.52 -4.07
C TRP A 16 1.22 4.31 -4.75
N THR A 17 1.85 4.53 -5.90
CA THR A 17 2.62 3.52 -6.64
C THR A 17 3.80 3.04 -5.81
N THR A 18 4.63 3.95 -5.29
CA THR A 18 5.77 3.63 -4.45
C THR A 18 5.36 2.91 -3.16
N ALA A 19 4.26 3.31 -2.52
CA ALA A 19 3.76 2.61 -1.33
C ALA A 19 3.35 1.16 -1.62
N SER A 20 2.59 0.94 -2.70
CA SER A 20 2.19 -0.40 -3.14
C SER A 20 3.39 -1.28 -3.50
N GLU A 21 4.36 -0.73 -4.24
CA GLU A 21 5.58 -1.44 -4.64
C GLU A 21 6.45 -1.82 -3.44
N SER A 22 6.63 -0.88 -2.49
CA SER A 22 7.45 -1.13 -1.30
C SER A 22 6.87 -2.25 -0.44
N ILE A 23 5.55 -2.27 -0.22
CA ILE A 23 4.92 -3.36 0.54
C ILE A 23 5.04 -4.69 -0.18
N ASN A 24 4.81 -4.72 -1.49
CA ASN A 24 4.98 -5.94 -2.27
C ASN A 24 6.42 -6.46 -2.23
N SER A 25 7.43 -5.57 -2.27
CA SER A 25 8.83 -5.94 -2.10
C SER A 25 9.09 -6.57 -0.74
N VAL A 26 8.54 -6.02 0.35
CA VAL A 26 8.70 -6.58 1.70
C VAL A 26 8.03 -7.96 1.82
N ILE A 27 6.82 -8.13 1.29
CA ILE A 27 6.12 -9.42 1.28
C ILE A 27 6.93 -10.48 0.50
N ASN A 28 7.44 -10.12 -0.68
CA ASN A 28 8.24 -11.04 -1.50
C ASN A 28 9.58 -11.43 -0.86
N LEU A 29 10.08 -10.61 0.07
CA LEU A 29 11.32 -10.85 0.79
C LEU A 29 11.09 -11.51 2.17
N GLU A 30 9.86 -11.86 2.54
CA GLU A 30 9.51 -12.45 3.84
C GLU A 30 10.44 -13.60 4.24
N SER A 31 10.60 -14.62 3.39
CA SER A 31 11.46 -15.76 3.70
C SER A 31 12.93 -15.38 3.89
N ALA A 32 13.46 -14.46 3.07
CA ALA A 32 14.84 -13.98 3.21
C ALA A 32 15.03 -13.16 4.50
N LEU A 33 14.02 -12.39 4.89
CA LEU A 33 14.02 -11.64 6.15
C LEU A 33 13.94 -12.59 7.36
N GLU A 34 13.10 -13.62 7.29
CA GLU A 34 13.00 -14.66 8.33
C GLU A 34 14.30 -15.47 8.49
N GLU A 35 14.95 -15.82 7.37
CA GLU A 35 16.26 -16.48 7.36
C GLU A 35 17.33 -15.59 8.02
N MET A 36 17.41 -14.32 7.61
CA MET A 36 18.32 -13.34 8.19
C MET A 36 18.09 -13.15 9.70
N ALA A 37 16.83 -13.13 10.14
CA ALA A 37 16.48 -13.04 11.55
C ALA A 37 16.90 -14.29 12.34
N SER A 38 16.96 -15.46 11.70
CA SER A 38 17.25 -16.75 12.33
C SER A 38 18.74 -17.06 12.39
N ASP A 39 19.49 -16.84 11.31
CA ASP A 39 20.90 -17.25 11.16
C ASP A 39 21.93 -16.16 11.50
N HIS A 40 21.52 -14.90 11.63
CA HIS A 40 22.44 -13.78 11.76
C HIS A 40 22.15 -12.87 12.96
N ASP A 41 22.41 -13.38 14.18
CA ASP A 41 22.46 -12.57 15.42
C ASP A 41 23.43 -11.37 15.30
N LYS A 42 24.38 -11.42 14.37
CA LYS A 42 25.34 -10.32 14.11
C LYS A 42 24.82 -9.26 13.14
N VAL A 43 23.84 -9.55 12.29
CA VAL A 43 23.30 -8.60 11.29
C VAL A 43 22.14 -7.81 11.86
N LEU A 44 21.23 -8.48 12.57
CA LEU A 44 20.10 -7.87 13.25
C LEU A 44 20.35 -7.83 14.76
N THR A 45 21.00 -6.77 15.22
CA THR A 45 21.36 -6.59 16.65
C THR A 45 20.19 -6.12 17.52
N ASN A 46 19.00 -5.93 16.94
CA ASN A 46 17.82 -5.44 17.66
C ASN A 46 16.76 -6.53 17.78
N ASP A 47 16.63 -7.06 18.99
CA ASP A 47 15.68 -8.15 19.33
C ASP A 47 14.22 -7.78 19.02
N LYS A 48 13.84 -6.51 19.16
CA LYS A 48 12.47 -6.07 18.84
C LYS A 48 12.19 -6.17 17.34
N ILE A 49 13.17 -5.79 16.51
CA ILE A 49 13.04 -5.89 15.05
C ILE A 49 13.00 -7.37 14.64
N LYS A 50 13.86 -8.20 15.24
CA LYS A 50 13.87 -9.66 15.03
C LYS A 50 12.51 -10.28 15.33
N LEU A 51 11.89 -9.89 16.45
CA LEU A 51 10.55 -10.37 16.84
C LEU A 51 9.45 -9.92 15.87
N ILE A 52 9.55 -8.70 15.32
CA ILE A 52 8.63 -8.22 14.28
C ILE A 52 8.78 -9.02 12.99
N ILE A 53 10.02 -9.26 12.54
CA ILE A 53 10.29 -10.05 11.33
C ILE A 53 9.82 -11.49 11.49
N GLN A 54 9.97 -12.10 12.66
CA GLN A 54 9.48 -13.46 12.90
C GLN A 54 7.96 -13.54 13.14
N SER A 55 7.26 -12.40 13.15
CA SER A 55 5.83 -12.34 13.42
C SER A 55 5.01 -12.64 12.17
N ARG A 56 4.34 -13.79 12.16
CA ARG A 56 3.34 -14.13 11.14
C ARG A 56 2.21 -13.09 11.04
N ILE A 57 1.84 -12.47 12.16
CA ILE A 57 0.80 -11.44 12.21
C ILE A 57 1.25 -10.19 11.46
N PHE A 58 2.53 -9.81 11.58
CA PHE A 58 3.08 -8.66 10.88
C PHE A 58 2.96 -8.84 9.35
N PHE A 59 3.43 -9.97 8.81
CA PHE A 59 3.32 -10.24 7.37
C PHE A 59 1.88 -10.44 6.90
N SER A 60 1.01 -11.04 7.72
CA SER A 60 -0.41 -11.14 7.41
C SER A 60 -1.06 -9.76 7.26
N ASN A 61 -0.75 -8.83 8.16
CA ASN A 61 -1.22 -7.44 8.06
C ASN A 61 -0.65 -6.73 6.83
N LEU A 62 0.63 -6.97 6.48
CA LEU A 62 1.22 -6.42 5.27
C LEU A 62 0.53 -6.94 4.01
N ARG A 63 0.11 -8.21 3.94
CA ARG A 63 -0.65 -8.75 2.81
C ARG A 63 -2.01 -8.07 2.64
N VAL A 64 -2.75 -7.86 3.73
CA VAL A 64 -4.02 -7.10 3.71
C VAL A 64 -3.78 -5.67 3.23
N LEU A 65 -2.75 -5.01 3.75
CA LEU A 65 -2.40 -3.65 3.36
C LEU A 65 -1.95 -3.58 1.90
N GLY A 66 -1.16 -4.54 1.44
CA GLY A 66 -0.69 -4.68 0.07
C GLY A 66 -1.85 -4.84 -0.91
N PHE A 67 -2.85 -5.64 -0.55
CA PHE A 67 -4.08 -5.78 -1.33
C PHE A 67 -4.82 -4.45 -1.49
N VAL A 68 -5.05 -3.73 -0.39
CA VAL A 68 -5.71 -2.42 -0.40
C VAL A 68 -4.94 -1.43 -1.27
N LEU A 69 -3.62 -1.34 -1.10
CA LEU A 69 -2.77 -0.41 -1.84
C LEU A 69 -2.68 -0.74 -3.33
N ASP A 70 -2.62 -2.01 -3.72
CA ASP A 70 -2.62 -2.41 -5.13
C ASP A 70 -3.94 -2.04 -5.81
N PHE A 71 -5.08 -2.26 -5.14
CA PHE A 71 -6.37 -1.83 -5.68
C PHE A 71 -6.44 -0.31 -5.84
N LEU A 72 -6.05 0.45 -4.80
CA LEU A 72 -6.02 1.91 -4.85
C LEU A 72 -5.11 2.42 -5.96
N ARG A 73 -3.92 1.82 -6.11
CA ARG A 73 -2.99 2.11 -7.21
C ARG A 73 -3.66 1.91 -8.57
N LYS A 74 -4.31 0.76 -8.79
CA LYS A 74 -5.01 0.46 -10.06
C LYS A 74 -6.16 1.42 -10.33
N ALA A 75 -6.96 1.72 -9.31
CA ALA A 75 -8.07 2.68 -9.41
C ALA A 75 -7.56 4.08 -9.78
N VAL A 76 -6.55 4.57 -9.07
CA VAL A 76 -5.90 5.87 -9.35
C VAL A 76 -5.36 5.91 -10.78
N LEU A 77 -4.57 4.92 -11.20
CA LEU A 77 -4.02 4.87 -12.56
C LEU A 77 -5.12 4.84 -13.63
N SER A 78 -6.22 4.12 -13.38
CA SER A 78 -7.37 4.09 -14.28
C SER A 78 -8.12 5.43 -14.33
N LEU A 79 -8.16 6.18 -13.24
CA LEU A 79 -8.81 7.50 -13.18
C LEU A 79 -7.92 8.57 -13.81
N GLU A 80 -6.60 8.52 -13.57
CA GLU A 80 -5.62 9.44 -14.16
C GLU A 80 -5.49 9.28 -15.69
N SER A 81 -5.67 8.07 -16.20
CA SER A 81 -5.65 7.81 -17.65
C SER A 81 -6.90 8.31 -18.39
N ARG A 82 -7.90 8.83 -17.66
CA ARG A 82 -9.18 9.30 -18.20
C ARG A 82 -9.46 10.71 -17.70
N ARG A 83 -10.39 11.43 -18.33
CA ARG A 83 -10.97 12.65 -17.73
C ARG A 83 -12.00 12.23 -16.67
N ALA A 84 -11.51 11.71 -15.55
CA ALA A 84 -12.36 11.24 -14.46
C ALA A 84 -12.99 12.39 -13.67
N THR A 85 -14.23 12.17 -13.22
CA THR A 85 -14.97 13.06 -12.34
C THR A 85 -14.89 12.59 -10.89
N LEU A 86 -15.35 13.43 -9.94
CA LEU A 86 -15.45 13.04 -8.53
C LEU A 86 -16.40 11.83 -8.31
N ALA A 87 -17.41 11.68 -9.15
CA ALA A 87 -18.32 10.52 -9.11
C ALA A 87 -17.59 9.22 -9.49
N ASP A 88 -16.68 9.26 -10.47
CA ASP A 88 -15.85 8.11 -10.85
C ASP A 88 -14.90 7.69 -9.71
N CYS A 89 -14.36 8.67 -8.98
CA CYS A 89 -13.58 8.41 -7.77
C CYS A 89 -14.42 7.72 -6.69
N PHE A 90 -15.60 8.24 -6.38
CA PHE A 90 -16.51 7.64 -5.39
C PHE A 90 -16.90 6.21 -5.74
N LEU A 91 -17.26 5.96 -7.01
CA LEU A 91 -17.59 4.62 -7.48
C LEU A 91 -16.42 3.64 -7.35
N SER A 92 -15.19 4.10 -7.60
CA SER A 92 -13.98 3.29 -7.43
C SER A 92 -13.76 2.91 -5.96
N LEU A 93 -14.02 3.83 -5.02
CA LEU A 93 -13.95 3.55 -3.58
C LEU A 93 -15.07 2.60 -3.11
N ALA A 94 -16.29 2.78 -3.60
CA ALA A 94 -17.39 1.85 -3.30
C ALA A 94 -17.07 0.42 -3.78
N ARG A 95 -16.47 0.28 -4.96
CA ARG A 95 -15.99 -1.02 -5.47
C ARG A 95 -14.87 -1.63 -4.62
N LEU A 96 -13.97 -0.81 -4.08
CA LEU A 96 -12.96 -1.27 -3.12
C LEU A 96 -13.63 -1.84 -1.88
N ALA A 97 -14.57 -1.11 -1.28
CA ALA A 97 -15.27 -1.55 -0.07
C ALA A 97 -15.97 -2.89 -0.28
N VAL A 98 -16.65 -3.09 -1.42
CA VAL A 98 -17.30 -4.35 -1.77
C VAL A 98 -16.30 -5.51 -1.87
N ARG A 99 -15.12 -5.29 -2.46
CA ARG A 99 -14.09 -6.34 -2.58
C ARG A 99 -13.52 -6.73 -1.22
N LEU A 100 -13.17 -5.74 -0.39
CA LEU A 100 -12.65 -5.99 0.95
C LEU A 100 -13.66 -6.78 1.80
N LEU A 101 -14.94 -6.44 1.71
CA LEU A 101 -16.01 -7.16 2.41
C LEU A 101 -16.25 -8.58 1.88
N ALA A 102 -15.84 -8.89 0.64
CA ALA A 102 -15.96 -10.22 0.05
C ALA A 102 -14.76 -11.14 0.39
N GLU A 103 -13.65 -10.56 0.84
CA GLU A 103 -12.42 -11.27 1.19
C GLU A 103 -12.22 -11.41 2.71
N THR A 104 -13.17 -10.89 3.51
CA THR A 104 -13.24 -11.04 4.97
C THR A 104 -14.21 -12.16 5.33
#